data_AF-T0UHN3-F1
#
_entry.id   AF-T0UHN3-F1
#
_cell.length_a   1.000
_cell.length_b   1.000
_cell.length_c   1.000
_cell.angle_alpha   90.00
_cell.angle_beta   90.00
_cell.angle_gamma   90.00
#
_symmetry.space_group_name_H-M   'P 1'
#
loop_
_entity.id
_entity.type
_entity.pdbx_description
1 polymer ?
#
loop_
_entity_poly.entity_id
_entity_poly.type
_entity_poly.pdbx_seq_one_letter_code
_entity_poly.pdbx_strand_id
1 'polypeptide(L)'
;MGSSFAYIATMQMLMKTDGIAAVAQGAIAGGLVYLIVALIVKFAGNAWIDKVLPPVVVGPIIIVIGLSLATTAVNDVMLKDGAYNFTYLLIGMVTLLAVILFNMYGKKSSVLFQFFLD
;
A
#
# COMPACT_ATOMS: atom_id res chain seq x y z
N MET A 1 -3.33 11.24 -4.36
CA MET A 1 -2.49 11.51 -3.16
C MET A 1 -2.61 10.37 -2.16
N GLY A 2 -2.64 9.11 -2.63
CA GLY A 2 -2.82 7.90 -1.81
C GLY A 2 -2.12 6.69 -2.41
N SER A 3 -1.11 6.89 -3.25
CA SER A 3 -0.54 5.81 -4.09
C SER A 3 0.53 4.97 -3.42
N SER A 4 0.93 5.28 -2.17
CA SER A 4 2.04 4.59 -1.51
C SER A 4 1.59 4.00 -0.17
N PHE A 5 1.41 2.68 -0.16
CA PHE A 5 1.16 1.88 1.05
C PHE A 5 2.19 2.17 2.17
N ALA A 6 3.41 2.58 1.81
CA ALA A 6 4.46 3.00 2.74
C ALA A 6 4.06 4.17 3.67
N TYR A 7 3.12 5.02 3.26
CA TYR A 7 2.73 6.22 4.00
C TYR A 7 1.66 5.95 5.08
N ILE A 8 0.99 4.78 5.02
CA ILE A 8 -0.10 4.45 5.93
C ILE A 8 0.43 4.27 7.37
N ALA A 9 1.56 3.58 7.53
CA ALA A 9 2.14 3.31 8.86
C ALA A 9 2.53 4.60 9.58
N THR A 10 3.15 5.56 8.88
CA THR A 10 3.55 6.84 9.46
C THR A 10 2.34 7.73 9.79
N MET A 11 1.32 7.75 8.92
CA MET A 11 0.06 8.45 9.20
C MET A 11 -0.67 7.87 10.41
N GLN A 12 -0.73 6.54 10.55
CA GLN A 12 -1.35 5.89 11.72
C GLN A 12 -0.64 6.26 13.03
N MET A 13 0.70 6.43 13.01
CA MET A 13 1.43 6.91 14.18
C MET A 13 1.12 8.37 14.48
N LEU A 14 1.15 9.26 13.48
CA LEU A 14 0.84 10.68 13.65
C LEU A 14 -0.60 10.93 14.13
N MET A 15 -1.56 10.13 13.67
CA MET A 15 -2.94 10.19 14.14
C MET A 15 -3.05 9.92 15.65
N LYS A 16 -2.18 9.07 16.21
CA LYS A 16 -2.18 8.73 17.64
C LYS A 16 -1.53 9.81 18.51
N THR A 17 -0.55 10.54 17.97
CA THR A 17 0.22 11.53 18.75
C THR A 17 -0.39 12.93 18.68
N ASP A 18 -0.65 13.43 17.47
CA ASP A 18 -0.92 14.85 17.23
C ASP A 18 -2.22 15.10 16.41
N GLY A 19 -2.94 14.02 16.09
CA GLY A 19 -4.26 14.07 15.46
C GLY A 19 -4.25 14.48 13.98
N ILE A 20 -5.42 14.89 13.49
CA ILE A 20 -5.68 15.08 12.05
C ILE A 20 -4.87 16.25 11.46
N ALA A 21 -4.64 17.31 12.25
CA ALA A 21 -3.88 18.49 11.80
C ALA A 21 -2.43 18.14 11.47
N ALA A 22 -1.78 17.30 12.30
CA ALA A 22 -0.42 16.85 12.07
C ALA A 22 -0.31 15.90 10.87
N VAL A 23 -1.32 15.05 10.65
CA VAL A 23 -1.37 14.19 9.46
C VAL A 23 -1.47 15.00 8.17
N ALA A 24 -2.29 16.05 8.17
CA ALA A 24 -2.43 16.95 7.02
C ALA A 24 -1.12 17.69 6.72
N GLN A 25 -0.43 18.20 7.75
CA GLN A 25 0.89 18.83 7.59
C GLN A 25 1.95 17.82 7.14
N GLY A 26 1.95 16.60 7.69
CA GLY A 26 2.85 15.52 7.31
C GLY A 26 2.66 15.06 5.86
N ALA A 27 1.42 15.08 5.35
CA ALA A 27 1.15 14.79 3.94
C ALA A 27 1.72 15.88 3.01
N ILE A 28 1.54 17.15 3.37
CA ILE A 28 2.07 18.28 2.58
C ILE A 28 3.61 18.29 2.60
N ALA A 29 4.21 18.10 3.78
CA ALA A 29 5.66 18.05 3.92
C ALA A 29 6.27 16.87 3.14
N GLY A 30 5.64 15.69 3.19
CA GLY A 30 6.09 14.55 2.39
C GLY A 30 6.01 14.79 0.88
N GLY A 31 4.94 15.45 0.41
CA GLY A 31 4.81 15.86 -0.98
C GLY A 31 5.91 16.81 -1.43
N LEU A 32 6.27 17.78 -0.58
CA LEU A 32 7.39 18.69 -0.81
C LEU A 32 8.74 17.96 -0.91
N VAL A 33 9.00 17.03 0.01
CA VAL A 33 10.22 16.19 -0.04
C VAL A 33 10.26 15.38 -1.33
N TYR A 34 9.15 14.78 -1.75
CA TYR A 34 9.07 14.03 -2.99
C TYR A 34 9.35 14.90 -4.22
N LEU A 35 8.86 16.15 -4.22
CA LEU A 35 9.12 17.12 -5.28
C LEU A 35 10.61 17.49 -5.34
N ILE A 36 11.23 17.76 -4.19
CA ILE A 36 12.68 18.06 -4.11
C ILE A 36 13.51 16.88 -4.63
N VAL A 37 13.21 15.66 -4.18
CA VAL A 37 13.90 14.45 -4.66
C VAL A 37 13.69 14.26 -6.16
N ALA A 38 12.47 14.44 -6.67
CA ALA A 38 12.18 14.35 -8.10
C ALA A 38 12.98 15.36 -8.93
N LEU A 39 13.13 16.60 -8.43
CA LEU A 39 13.98 17.60 -9.07
C LEU A 39 15.46 17.17 -9.06
N ILE A 40 15.98 16.71 -7.92
CA ILE A 40 17.37 16.23 -7.81
C ILE A 40 17.63 15.08 -8.79
N VAL A 41 16.72 14.11 -8.87
CA VAL A 41 16.81 12.97 -9.80
C VAL A 41 16.80 13.42 -11.25
N LYS A 42 16.01 14.44 -11.59
CA LYS A 42 15.99 15.02 -12.94
C LYS A 42 17.35 15.59 -13.35
N PHE A 43 18.11 16.16 -12.43
CA PHE A 43 19.43 16.75 -12.71
C PHE A 43 20.61 15.77 -12.55
N ALA A 44 20.58 14.90 -11.54
CA ALA A 44 21.67 13.97 -11.20
C ALA A 44 21.56 12.59 -11.86
N GLY A 45 20.42 12.28 -12.51
CA GLY A 45 20.13 10.96 -13.08
C GLY A 45 19.66 9.95 -12.02
N ASN A 46 19.35 8.72 -12.46
CA ASN A 46 18.84 7.63 -11.62
C ASN A 46 19.92 6.64 -11.14
N ALA A 47 21.13 6.68 -11.71
CA ALA A 47 22.17 5.68 -11.47
C ALA A 47 22.65 5.61 -10.00
N TRP A 48 22.52 6.70 -9.24
CA TRP A 48 22.83 6.70 -7.81
C TRP A 48 21.74 6.00 -6.99
N ILE A 49 20.47 6.05 -7.43
CA ILE A 49 19.35 5.38 -6.75
C ILE A 49 19.54 3.87 -6.81
N ASP A 50 19.92 3.32 -7.97
CA ASP A 50 20.11 1.87 -8.12
C ASP A 50 21.25 1.34 -7.23
N LYS A 51 22.24 2.19 -6.89
CA LYS A 51 23.29 1.86 -5.92
C LYS A 51 22.83 1.96 -4.47
N VAL A 52 21.98 2.95 -4.15
CA VAL A 52 21.47 3.17 -2.79
C VAL A 52 20.36 2.19 -2.43
N LEU A 53 19.51 1.85 -3.41
CA LEU A 53 18.35 0.96 -3.29
C LEU A 53 18.51 -0.23 -4.24
N PRO A 54 19.53 -1.08 -4.05
CA PRO A 54 19.67 -2.27 -4.88
C PRO A 54 18.47 -3.20 -4.66
N PRO A 55 18.08 -4.01 -5.65
CA PRO A 55 16.89 -4.88 -5.58
C PRO A 55 16.86 -5.80 -4.34
N VAL A 56 18.03 -6.20 -3.86
CA VAL A 56 18.20 -7.03 -2.64
C VAL A 56 17.67 -6.36 -1.37
N VAL A 57 17.59 -5.02 -1.33
CA VAL A 57 17.05 -4.26 -0.18
C VAL A 57 15.61 -3.83 -0.43
N VAL A 58 15.27 -3.47 -1.67
CA VAL A 58 13.92 -3.00 -2.03
C VAL A 58 12.88 -4.10 -1.81
N GLY A 59 13.17 -5.34 -2.20
CA GLY A 59 12.27 -6.48 -2.01
C GLY A 59 11.85 -6.68 -0.54
N PRO A 60 12.80 -6.87 0.39
CA PRO A 60 12.51 -6.97 1.81
C PRO A 60 11.73 -5.79 2.38
N ILE A 61 12.06 -4.55 1.99
CA ILE A 61 11.34 -3.35 2.46
C ILE A 61 9.86 -3.44 2.08
N ILE A 62 9.54 -3.80 0.83
CA ILE A 62 8.15 -3.90 0.36
C ILE A 62 7.40 -5.00 1.11
N ILE A 63 8.03 -6.16 1.34
CA ILE A 63 7.41 -7.27 2.09
C ILE A 63 7.08 -6.84 3.52
N VAL A 64 8.00 -6.15 4.20
CA VAL A 64 7.78 -5.66 5.57
C VAL A 64 6.62 -4.66 5.63
N ILE A 65 6.57 -3.71 4.68
CA ILE A 65 5.45 -2.76 4.58
C ILE A 65 4.12 -3.50 4.38
N GLY A 66 4.08 -4.49 3.49
CA GLY A 66 2.89 -5.31 3.25
C GLY A 66 2.48 -6.11 4.50
N LEU A 67 3.43 -6.71 5.20
CA LEU A 67 3.18 -7.48 6.41
C LEU A 67 2.64 -6.61 7.55
N SER A 68 3.16 -5.39 7.71
CA SER A 68 2.62 -4.43 8.68
C SER A 68 1.15 -4.12 8.41
N LEU A 69 0.77 -3.91 7.14
CA LEU A 69 -0.61 -3.59 6.77
C LEU A 69 -1.55 -4.80 6.82
N ALA A 70 -1.02 -6.01 6.59
CA ALA A 70 -1.79 -7.24 6.67
C ALA A 70 -2.42 -7.41 8.07
N THR A 71 -1.68 -7.09 9.13
CA THR A 71 -2.23 -7.16 10.50
C THR A 71 -3.40 -6.21 10.73
N THR A 72 -3.36 -4.99 10.20
CA THR A 72 -4.47 -4.05 10.29
C THR A 72 -5.69 -4.58 9.53
N ALA A 73 -5.50 -5.07 8.30
CA ALA A 73 -6.58 -5.61 7.49
C ALA A 73 -7.25 -6.85 8.13
N VAL A 74 -6.46 -7.73 8.75
CA VAL A 74 -6.98 -8.90 9.48
C VAL A 74 -7.83 -8.46 10.68
N ASN A 75 -7.36 -7.46 11.43
CA ASN A 75 -8.13 -6.90 12.55
C ASN A 75 -9.45 -6.28 12.06
N ASP A 76 -9.44 -5.56 10.94
CA ASP A 76 -10.65 -4.93 10.37
C ASP A 76 -11.71 -5.95 9.93
N VAL A 77 -11.31 -7.14 9.47
CA VAL A 77 -12.25 -8.20 9.08
C VAL A 77 -12.65 -9.14 10.22
N MET A 78 -11.90 -9.16 11.33
CA MET A 78 -12.20 -10.04 12.48
C MET A 78 -12.93 -9.32 13.61
N LEU A 79 -12.68 -8.03 13.80
CA LEU A 79 -13.16 -7.27 14.95
C LEU A 79 -14.27 -6.30 14.56
N LYS A 80 -15.29 -6.22 15.41
CA LYS A 80 -16.28 -5.14 15.42
C LYS A 80 -16.25 -4.50 16.80
N ASP A 81 -15.89 -3.22 16.88
CA ASP A 81 -15.74 -2.48 18.16
C ASP A 81 -14.86 -3.20 19.20
N GLY A 82 -13.82 -3.91 18.75
CA GLY A 82 -12.90 -4.65 19.61
C GLY A 82 -13.40 -6.03 20.07
N ALA A 83 -14.61 -6.44 19.68
CA ALA A 83 -15.14 -7.77 19.93
C ALA A 83 -15.09 -8.64 18.66
N TYR A 84 -14.80 -9.94 18.82
CA TYR A 84 -14.84 -10.90 17.72
C TYR A 84 -16.27 -11.05 17.21
N ASN A 85 -16.46 -10.83 15.92
CA ASN A 85 -17.77 -10.96 15.28
C ASN A 85 -17.71 -11.91 14.09
N PHE A 86 -18.43 -13.03 14.19
CA PHE A 86 -18.49 -14.05 13.15
C PHE A 86 -19.04 -13.52 11.82
N THR A 87 -19.89 -12.50 11.82
CA THR A 87 -20.45 -11.90 10.59
C THR A 87 -19.38 -11.18 9.79
N TYR A 88 -18.48 -10.43 10.44
CA TYR A 88 -17.40 -9.68 9.76
C TYR A 88 -16.38 -10.65 9.16
N LEU A 89 -16.05 -11.71 9.90
CA LEU A 89 -15.18 -12.77 9.41
C LEU A 89 -15.79 -13.45 8.19
N LEU A 90 -17.09 -13.74 8.22
CA LEU A 90 -17.80 -14.37 7.10
C LEU A 90 -17.81 -13.46 5.87
N ILE A 91 -18.04 -12.15 6.03
CA ILE A 91 -17.96 -11.17 4.92
C ILE A 91 -16.53 -11.13 4.34
N GLY A 92 -15.51 -11.09 5.20
CA GLY A 92 -14.11 -11.11 4.78
C GLY A 92 -13.77 -12.38 3.99
N MET A 93 -14.23 -13.54 4.44
CA MET A 93 -14.01 -14.82 3.77
C MET A 93 -14.74 -14.93 2.43
N VAL A 94 -16.00 -14.49 2.36
CA VAL A 94 -16.75 -14.46 1.10
C VAL A 94 -16.08 -13.51 0.10
N THR A 95 -15.62 -12.34 0.55
CA THR A 95 -14.92 -11.37 -0.29
C THR A 95 -13.59 -11.93 -0.81
N LEU A 96 -12.80 -12.57 0.05
CA LEU A 96 -11.53 -13.18 -0.32
C LEU A 96 -11.74 -14.31 -1.33
N LEU A 97 -12.72 -15.19 -1.10
CA LEU A 97 -13.07 -16.26 -2.04
C LEU A 97 -13.55 -15.70 -3.39
N ALA A 98 -14.39 -14.65 -3.38
CA ALA A 98 -14.84 -14.00 -4.61
C ALA A 98 -13.67 -13.42 -5.41
N VAL A 99 -12.70 -12.77 -4.75
CA VAL A 99 -11.50 -12.23 -5.40
C VAL A 99 -10.62 -13.35 -5.97
N ILE A 100 -10.41 -14.44 -5.24
CA ILE A 100 -9.62 -15.60 -5.73
C ILE A 100 -10.31 -16.22 -6.95
N LEU A 101 -11.61 -16.47 -6.88
CA LEU A 101 -12.37 -17.02 -8.01
C LEU A 101 -12.30 -16.08 -9.22
N PHE A 102 -12.49 -14.77 -9.02
CA PHE A 102 -12.37 -13.81 -10.11
C PHE A 102 -10.96 -13.76 -10.70
N ASN A 103 -9.91 -13.84 -9.89
CA ASN A 103 -8.53 -13.84 -10.37
C ASN A 103 -8.20 -15.12 -11.17
N MET A 104 -8.72 -16.27 -10.74
CA MET A 104 -8.50 -17.55 -11.43
C MET A 104 -9.29 -17.67 -12.74
N TYR A 105 -10.57 -17.27 -12.75
CA TYR A 105 -11.44 -17.40 -13.94
C TYR A 105 -11.30 -16.22 -14.92
N GLY A 106 -10.95 -15.02 -14.44
CA GLY A 106 -10.78 -13.82 -15.28
C GLY A 106 -9.53 -13.83 -16.16
N LYS A 107 -8.49 -14.59 -15.80
CA LYS A 107 -7.23 -14.69 -16.56
C LYS A 107 -7.41 -15.10 -18.02
N LYS A 108 -8.49 -15.82 -18.37
CA LYS A 108 -8.71 -16.29 -19.74
C LYS A 108 -9.28 -15.24 -20.70
N SER A 109 -9.89 -14.16 -20.20
CA SER A 109 -10.51 -13.12 -21.04
C SER A 109 -9.70 -11.80 -21.05
N SER A 110 -9.05 -11.45 -19.94
CA SER A 110 -8.34 -10.16 -19.81
C SER A 110 -7.01 -10.10 -20.56
N VAL A 111 -6.32 -11.23 -20.72
CA VAL A 111 -5.04 -11.30 -21.47
C VAL A 111 -5.29 -11.16 -22.98
N LEU A 112 -6.45 -11.63 -23.47
CA LEU A 112 -6.83 -11.52 -24.89
C LEU A 112 -7.20 -10.08 -25.27
N PHE A 113 -7.76 -9.29 -24.34
CA PHE A 113 -8.10 -7.89 -24.57
C PHE A 113 -6.87 -6.97 -24.55
N GLN A 114 -5.85 -7.29 -23.74
CA GLN A 114 -4.58 -6.57 -23.74
C GLN A 114 -3.78 -6.81 -25.02
N PHE A 115 -3.83 -8.02 -25.61
CA PHE A 115 -3.14 -8.35 -26.88
C PHE A 115 -3.73 -7.67 -28.13
N PHE A 116 -4.96 -7.15 -28.07
CA PHE A 116 -5.58 -6.41 -29.18
C PHE A 116 -5.31 -4.90 -29.13
N LEU A 117 -4.69 -4.40 -28.05
CA LEU A 117 -4.44 -2.98 -27.79
C LEU A 117 -2.94 -2.58 -27.82
N ASP A 118 -2.04 -3.56 -27.97
CA ASP A 118 -0.61 -3.38 -28.26
C ASP A 118 -0.33 -3.69 -29.75
#